data_AF-A0A7Y3E1Q2-F1
#
_entry.id   AF-A0A7Y3E1Q2-F1
#
_cell.length_a   1.000
_cell.length_b   1.000
_cell.length_c   1.000
_cell.angle_alpha   90.00
_cell.angle_beta   90.00
_cell.angle_gamma   90.00
#
_symmetry.space_group_name_H-M   'P 1'
#
loop_
_entity.id
_entity.type
_entity.pdbx_description
1 polymer ?
#
loop_
_entity_poly.entity_id
_entity_poly.type
_entity_poly.pdbx_seq_one_letter_code
_entity_poly.pdbx_strand_id
1 'polypeptide(L)'
;PLSAANTASELTLKLLLHPQRANRLVLQHSLNSDQLNFKQLLDELVQQSFGKTYKSDYLNALQQQINENVLKYIMNLAVNKDSYIQVRSIANEVILTLSKDYFYRKKEPLPHAMIYGKMIKEFYDHPDKFELNSAPKIPDGSPIGTDICHYNPIQE
;
A
#
# COMPACT_ATOMS: atom_id res chain seq x y z
N PRO A 1 16.20 8.95 -5.43
CA PRO A 1 14.79 9.16 -5.81
C PRO A 1 13.93 7.87 -5.72
N LEU A 2 14.43 6.70 -6.13
CA LEU A 2 13.77 5.41 -5.89
C LEU A 2 13.48 5.17 -4.39
N SER A 3 14.48 5.41 -3.53
CA SER A 3 14.31 5.33 -2.08
C SER A 3 13.23 6.28 -1.53
N ALA A 4 13.11 7.50 -2.08
CA ALA A 4 12.14 8.48 -1.60
C ALA A 4 10.70 8.05 -1.95
N ALA A 5 10.48 7.55 -3.17
CA ALA A 5 9.17 7.02 -3.58
C ALA A 5 8.80 5.75 -2.82
N ASN A 6 9.77 4.85 -2.56
CA ASN A 6 9.56 3.69 -1.71
C ASN A 6 9.06 4.11 -0.33
N THR A 7 9.83 4.95 0.37
CA THR A 7 9.49 5.44 1.71
C THR A 7 8.15 6.17 1.74
N ALA A 8 7.86 7.00 0.74
CA ALA A 8 6.57 7.70 0.64
C ALA A 8 5.40 6.72 0.45
N SER A 9 5.56 5.70 -0.40
CA SER A 9 4.53 4.67 -0.60
C SER A 9 4.32 3.84 0.67
N GLU A 10 5.38 3.40 1.34
CA GLU A 10 5.28 2.66 2.60
C GLU A 10 4.57 3.46 3.68
N LEU A 11 4.94 4.73 3.87
CA LEU A 11 4.29 5.60 4.86
C LEU A 11 2.80 5.76 4.56
N THR A 12 2.47 6.03 3.29
CA THR A 12 1.08 6.23 2.86
C THR A 12 0.28 4.96 3.08
N LEU A 13 0.81 3.80 2.68
CA LEU A 13 0.15 2.50 2.83
C LEU A 13 0.03 2.11 4.30
N LYS A 14 1.01 2.43 5.14
CA LYS A 14 0.92 2.22 6.60
C LYS A 14 -0.25 2.95 7.23
N LEU A 15 -0.51 4.17 6.79
CA LEU A 15 -1.62 5.00 7.30
C LEU A 15 -2.97 4.62 6.67
N LEU A 16 -2.95 4.22 5.39
CA LEU A 16 -4.14 3.85 4.64
C LEU A 16 -4.65 2.46 5.03
N LEU A 17 -3.75 1.47 5.08
CA LEU A 17 -4.00 0.05 5.30
C LEU A 17 -3.68 -0.37 6.74
N HIS A 18 -3.97 0.51 7.70
CA HIS A 18 -3.84 0.21 9.12
C HIS A 18 -5.00 -0.72 9.57
N PRO A 19 -4.75 -1.83 10.29
CA PRO A 19 -5.79 -2.80 10.67
C PRO A 19 -7.02 -2.18 11.36
N GLN A 20 -6.79 -1.33 12.37
CA GLN A 20 -7.82 -0.64 13.13
C GLN A 20 -8.65 0.31 12.25
N ARG A 21 -8.02 0.95 11.25
CA ARG A 21 -8.71 1.82 10.29
C ARG A 21 -9.56 0.99 9.33
N ALA A 22 -9.02 -0.13 8.83
CA ALA A 22 -9.75 -1.05 7.97
C ALA A 22 -11.00 -1.61 8.67
N ASN A 23 -10.86 -2.01 9.94
CA ASN A 23 -11.99 -2.45 10.76
C ASN A 23 -13.06 -1.35 10.88
N ARG A 24 -12.63 -0.11 11.14
CA ARG A 24 -13.55 1.02 11.24
C ARG A 24 -14.31 1.26 9.92
N LEU A 25 -13.65 1.15 8.78
CA LEU A 25 -14.30 1.30 7.47
C LEU A 25 -15.37 0.21 7.25
N VAL A 26 -15.03 -1.04 7.55
CA VAL A 26 -15.99 -2.15 7.44
C VAL A 26 -17.19 -1.94 8.38
N LEU A 27 -16.94 -1.56 9.63
CA LEU A 27 -18.01 -1.27 10.59
C LEU A 27 -18.89 -0.10 10.12
N GLN A 28 -18.29 1.01 9.70
CA GLN A 28 -19.03 2.19 9.24
C GLN A 28 -19.91 1.88 8.03
N HIS A 29 -19.40 1.12 7.07
CA HIS A 29 -20.16 0.70 5.91
C HIS A 29 -21.31 -0.27 6.27
N SER A 30 -21.12 -1.13 7.30
CA SER A 30 -22.18 -2.01 7.79
C SER A 30 -23.33 -1.26 8.46
N LEU A 31 -23.06 -0.09 9.03
CA LEU A 31 -24.06 0.77 9.68
C LEU A 31 -24.75 1.71 8.68
N ASN A 32 -24.03 2.13 7.65
CA ASN A 32 -24.53 3.01 6.59
C ASN A 32 -23.88 2.63 5.25
N SER A 33 -24.69 2.12 4.33
CA SER A 33 -24.26 1.68 3.00
C SER A 33 -23.70 2.79 2.11
N ASP A 34 -23.98 4.06 2.41
CA ASP A 34 -23.47 5.20 1.66
C ASP A 34 -22.02 5.56 2.04
N GLN A 35 -21.49 4.96 3.12
CA GLN A 35 -20.10 5.16 3.53
C GLN A 35 -19.13 4.39 2.64
N LEU A 36 -17.86 4.82 2.64
CA LEU A 36 -16.80 4.21 1.86
C LEU A 36 -16.65 2.71 2.16
N ASN A 37 -16.79 1.88 1.12
CA ASN A 37 -16.63 0.44 1.23
C ASN A 37 -15.14 0.05 1.21
N PHE A 38 -14.72 -0.75 2.18
CA PHE A 38 -13.33 -1.21 2.30
C PHE A 38 -12.87 -2.06 1.10
N LYS A 39 -13.74 -2.91 0.54
CA LYS A 39 -13.43 -3.69 -0.66
C LYS A 39 -13.21 -2.78 -1.86
N GLN A 40 -14.09 -1.80 -2.06
CA GLN A 40 -13.92 -0.82 -3.14
C GLN A 40 -12.61 -0.03 -3.01
N LEU A 41 -12.22 0.34 -1.79
CA LEU A 41 -10.93 0.99 -1.53
C LEU A 41 -9.75 0.10 -1.95
N LEU A 42 -9.76 -1.19 -1.61
CA LEU A 42 -8.69 -2.11 -1.99
C LEU A 42 -8.66 -2.37 -3.51
N ASP A 43 -9.83 -2.55 -4.12
CA ASP A 43 -9.96 -2.77 -5.57
C ASP A 43 -9.40 -1.56 -6.35
N GLU A 44 -9.76 -0.33 -5.95
CA GLU A 44 -9.24 0.90 -6.55
C GLU A 44 -7.74 1.05 -6.31
N LEU A 45 -7.24 0.75 -5.11
CA LEU A 45 -5.81 0.79 -4.80
C LEU A 45 -5.01 -0.17 -5.70
N VAL A 46 -5.52 -1.38 -5.91
CA VAL A 46 -4.91 -2.37 -6.81
C VAL A 46 -4.95 -1.87 -8.26
N GLN A 47 -6.07 -1.32 -8.71
CA GLN A 47 -6.20 -0.78 -10.07
C GLN A 47 -5.23 0.39 -10.32
N GLN A 48 -5.07 1.31 -9.35
CA GLN A 48 -4.17 2.46 -9.47
C GLN A 48 -2.69 2.11 -9.25
N SER A 49 -2.37 0.88 -8.84
CA SER A 49 -1.00 0.39 -8.68
C SER A 49 -0.63 -0.62 -9.78
N PHE A 50 -1.14 -1.86 -9.67
CA PHE A 50 -0.88 -2.94 -10.63
C PHE A 50 -1.49 -2.69 -12.02
N GLY A 51 -2.49 -1.82 -12.12
CA GLY A 51 -3.09 -1.43 -13.39
C GLY A 51 -2.34 -0.35 -14.17
N LYS A 52 -1.27 0.23 -13.61
CA LYS A 52 -0.49 1.29 -14.27
C LYS A 52 0.76 0.75 -14.96
N THR A 53 1.01 1.25 -16.17
CA THR A 53 2.25 1.03 -16.91
C THR A 53 2.76 2.38 -17.42
N TYR A 54 4.08 2.55 -17.39
CA TYR A 54 4.75 3.76 -17.87
C TYR A 54 5.59 3.44 -19.10
N LYS A 55 5.85 4.44 -19.94
CA LYS A 55 6.77 4.29 -21.09
C LYS A 55 8.25 4.33 -20.69
N SER A 56 8.55 4.95 -19.55
CA SER A 56 9.92 5.08 -19.05
C SER A 56 10.28 3.88 -18.18
N ASP A 57 11.41 3.24 -18.46
CA ASP A 57 11.95 2.13 -17.67
C ASP A 57 12.17 2.53 -16.20
N TYR A 58 12.62 3.76 -15.97
CA TYR A 58 12.81 4.30 -14.63
C TYR A 58 11.48 4.39 -13.85
N LEU A 59 10.42 4.90 -14.49
CA LEU A 59 9.10 4.98 -13.85
C LEU A 59 8.48 3.61 -13.65
N ASN A 60 8.73 2.66 -14.56
CA ASN A 60 8.31 1.28 -14.37
C ASN A 60 9.01 0.63 -13.18
N ALA A 61 10.33 0.77 -13.04
CA ALA A 61 11.07 0.26 -11.89
C ALA A 61 10.52 0.81 -10.57
N LEU A 62 10.20 2.11 -10.53
CA LEU A 62 9.55 2.77 -9.40
C LEU A 62 8.15 2.20 -9.10
N GLN A 63 7.34 1.97 -10.14
CA GLN A 63 6.01 1.38 -10.00
C GLN A 63 6.07 -0.05 -9.43
N GLN A 64 7.07 -0.85 -9.80
CA GLN A 64 7.23 -2.21 -9.25
C GLN A 64 7.50 -2.18 -7.76
N GLN A 65 8.30 -1.23 -7.29
CA GLN A 65 8.55 -1.05 -5.86
C GLN A 65 7.27 -0.63 -5.10
N ILE A 66 6.46 0.25 -5.69
CA ILE A 66 5.15 0.61 -5.13
C ILE A 66 4.23 -0.62 -5.07
N ASN A 67 4.17 -1.41 -6.15
CA ASN A 67 3.35 -2.62 -6.24
C ASN A 67 3.74 -3.65 -5.18
N GLU A 68 5.04 -3.86 -4.97
CA GLU A 68 5.56 -4.72 -3.90
C GLU A 68 5.07 -4.28 -2.52
N ASN A 69 5.12 -2.98 -2.23
CA ASN A 69 4.62 -2.45 -0.97
C ASN A 69 3.11 -2.63 -0.85
N VAL A 70 2.33 -2.32 -1.89
CA VAL A 70 0.87 -2.54 -1.89
C VAL A 70 0.55 -3.98 -1.53
N LEU A 71 1.21 -4.95 -2.17
CA LEU A 71 1.01 -6.36 -1.90
C LEU A 71 1.36 -6.72 -0.43
N LYS A 72 2.51 -6.28 0.07
CA LYS A 72 2.92 -6.52 1.48
C LYS A 72 1.90 -5.96 2.49
N TYR A 73 1.39 -4.75 2.28
CA TYR A 73 0.43 -4.15 3.21
C TYR A 73 -0.95 -4.83 3.15
N ILE A 74 -1.39 -5.34 1.99
CA ILE A 74 -2.61 -6.14 1.89
C ILE A 74 -2.41 -7.51 2.58
N MET A 75 -1.26 -8.16 2.40
CA MET A 75 -0.91 -9.41 3.09
C MET A 75 -0.87 -9.24 4.60
N ASN A 76 -0.33 -8.10 5.08
CA ASN A 76 -0.38 -7.75 6.49
C ASN A 76 -1.83 -7.71 7.00
N LEU A 77 -2.73 -7.03 6.30
CA LEU A 77 -4.15 -7.00 6.70
C LEU A 77 -4.80 -8.38 6.76
N ALA A 78 -4.41 -9.29 5.86
CA ALA A 78 -4.94 -10.65 5.78
C ALA A 78 -4.55 -11.55 6.97
N VAL A 79 -3.36 -11.35 7.56
CA VAL A 79 -2.83 -12.17 8.66
C VAL A 79 -2.88 -11.47 10.03
N ASN A 80 -2.98 -10.14 10.06
CA ASN A 80 -2.91 -9.37 11.30
C ASN A 80 -4.06 -9.72 12.26
N LYS A 81 -3.72 -10.02 13.51
CA LYS A 81 -4.67 -10.39 14.58
C LYS A 81 -5.61 -9.27 14.99
N ASP A 82 -5.20 -8.01 14.77
CA ASP A 82 -6.02 -6.84 15.06
C ASP A 82 -7.05 -6.60 13.94
N SER A 83 -6.94 -7.26 12.79
CA SER A 83 -7.93 -7.20 11.71
C SER A 83 -9.12 -8.11 11.99
N TYR A 84 -10.34 -7.60 11.80
CA TYR A 84 -11.55 -8.41 11.87
C TYR A 84 -11.59 -9.47 10.77
N ILE A 85 -12.35 -10.54 11.00
CA ILE A 85 -12.51 -11.65 10.04
C ILE A 85 -12.95 -11.13 8.67
N GLN A 86 -13.88 -10.17 8.63
CA GLN A 86 -14.34 -9.59 7.36
C GLN A 86 -13.23 -8.83 6.61
N VAL A 87 -12.41 -8.05 7.32
CA VAL A 87 -11.23 -7.37 6.73
C VAL A 87 -10.25 -8.39 6.17
N ARG A 88 -9.93 -9.43 6.95
CA ARG A 88 -9.04 -10.51 6.54
C ARG A 88 -9.58 -11.26 5.32
N SER A 89 -10.88 -11.54 5.29
CA SER A 89 -11.55 -12.20 4.16
C SER A 89 -11.43 -11.38 2.88
N ILE A 90 -11.75 -10.09 2.95
CA ILE A 90 -11.66 -9.18 1.80
C ILE A 90 -10.21 -9.06 1.32
N ALA A 91 -9.25 -8.91 2.24
CA ALA A 91 -7.83 -8.83 1.87
C ALA A 91 -7.35 -10.12 1.16
N ASN A 92 -7.72 -11.30 1.66
CA ASN A 92 -7.39 -12.58 1.01
C ASN A 92 -8.05 -12.71 -0.37
N GLU A 93 -9.31 -12.29 -0.52
CA GLU A 93 -10.01 -12.28 -1.81
C GLU A 93 -9.26 -11.42 -2.84
N VAL A 94 -8.81 -10.22 -2.44
CA VAL A 94 -8.02 -9.32 -3.30
C VAL A 94 -6.67 -9.95 -3.67
N ILE A 95 -5.96 -10.58 -2.73
CA ILE A 95 -4.70 -11.29 -3.00
C ILE A 95 -4.91 -12.43 -4.01
N LEU A 96 -5.97 -13.21 -3.86
CA LEU A 96 -6.29 -14.32 -4.77
C LEU A 96 -6.66 -13.81 -6.16
N THR A 97 -7.40 -12.70 -6.23
CA THR A 97 -7.77 -12.03 -7.49
C THR A 97 -6.52 -11.50 -8.20
N LEU A 98 -5.63 -10.82 -7.48
CA LEU A 98 -4.32 -10.40 -7.96
C LEU A 98 -3.55 -11.58 -8.55
N SER A 99 -3.43 -12.67 -7.78
CA SER A 99 -2.74 -13.88 -8.21
C SER A 99 -3.29 -14.41 -9.54
N LYS A 100 -4.60 -14.61 -9.62
CA LYS A 100 -5.27 -15.16 -10.82
C LYS A 100 -5.19 -14.24 -12.03
N ASP A 101 -5.62 -13.00 -11.88
CA ASP A 101 -5.89 -12.11 -13.01
C ASP A 101 -4.63 -11.40 -13.53
N TYR A 102 -3.65 -11.18 -12.65
CA TYR A 102 -2.45 -10.40 -12.99
C TYR A 102 -1.22 -11.27 -13.21
N PHE A 103 -1.10 -12.42 -12.55
CA PHE A 103 0.11 -13.26 -12.64
C PHE A 103 -0.05 -14.53 -13.48
N TYR A 104 -1.26 -15.12 -13.54
CA TYR A 104 -1.48 -16.38 -14.27
C TYR A 104 -2.28 -16.25 -15.58
N ARG A 105 -3.17 -15.26 -15.73
CA ARG A 105 -4.12 -15.20 -16.84
C ARG A 105 -3.77 -14.26 -18.00
N LYS A 106 -2.81 -13.32 -17.87
CA LYS A 106 -2.52 -12.37 -18.95
C LYS A 106 -1.66 -13.00 -20.06
N LYS A 107 -2.00 -12.69 -21.32
CA LYS A 107 -1.19 -12.99 -22.51
C LYS A 107 0.21 -12.39 -22.43
N GLU A 108 0.33 -11.22 -21.82
CA GLU A 108 1.61 -10.61 -21.46
C GLU A 108 1.71 -10.53 -19.93
N PRO A 109 2.63 -11.26 -19.29
CA PRO A 109 2.78 -11.24 -17.85
C PRO A 109 3.22 -9.84 -17.40
N LEU A 110 2.67 -9.37 -16.28
CA LEU A 110 3.17 -8.17 -15.61
C LEU A 110 4.68 -8.31 -15.33
N PRO A 111 5.45 -7.21 -15.39
CA PRO A 111 6.81 -7.22 -14.89
C PRO A 111 6.85 -7.77 -13.46
N HIS A 112 7.82 -8.64 -13.18
CA HIS A 112 8.00 -9.30 -11.87
C HIS A 112 6.85 -10.19 -11.38
N ALA A 113 5.88 -10.56 -12.23
CA ALA A 113 4.78 -11.47 -11.87
C ALA A 113 5.24 -12.75 -11.17
N MET A 114 6.37 -13.34 -11.59
CA MET A 114 6.94 -14.54 -10.97
C MET A 114 7.37 -14.30 -9.51
N ILE A 115 7.94 -13.14 -9.19
CA ILE A 115 8.36 -12.80 -7.82
C ILE A 115 7.12 -12.58 -6.95
N TYR A 116 6.12 -11.85 -7.43
CA TYR A 116 4.88 -11.65 -6.70
C TYR A 116 4.13 -12.97 -6.46
N GLY A 117 4.07 -13.86 -7.45
CA GLY A 117 3.49 -15.19 -7.29
C GLY A 117 4.22 -16.02 -6.23
N LYS A 118 5.55 -15.95 -6.18
CA LYS A 118 6.34 -16.59 -5.10
C LYS A 118 6.06 -15.98 -3.73
N MET A 119 5.98 -14.66 -3.62
CA MET A 119 5.64 -13.98 -2.35
C MET A 119 4.27 -14.41 -1.84
N ILE A 120 3.26 -14.49 -2.72
CA ILE A 120 1.91 -14.94 -2.36
C ILE A 120 1.93 -16.41 -1.93
N LYS A 121 2.66 -17.26 -2.67
CA LYS A 121 2.79 -18.67 -2.31
C LYS A 121 3.43 -18.84 -0.93
N GLU A 122 4.58 -18.21 -0.70
CA GLU A 122 5.30 -18.29 0.58
C GLU A 122 4.41 -17.81 1.75
N PHE A 123 3.61 -16.78 1.53
CA PHE A 123 2.67 -16.26 2.52
C PHE A 123 1.56 -17.24 2.88
N TYR A 124 1.03 -17.99 1.92
CA TYR A 124 0.02 -19.00 2.23
C TYR A 124 0.63 -20.29 2.80
N ASP A 125 1.84 -20.65 2.37
CA ASP A 125 2.57 -21.81 2.89
C ASP A 125 3.04 -21.58 4.35
N HIS A 126 3.45 -20.34 4.67
CA HIS A 126 3.99 -19.94 5.97
C HIS A 126 3.47 -18.56 6.43
N PRO A 127 2.17 -18.42 6.73
CA PRO A 127 1.58 -17.14 7.11
C PRO A 127 2.12 -16.60 8.44
N ASP A 128 2.56 -17.49 9.33
CA ASP A 128 3.18 -17.17 10.63
C ASP A 128 4.55 -16.49 10.49
N LYS A 129 5.26 -16.71 9.39
CA LYS A 129 6.55 -16.08 9.10
C LYS A 129 6.40 -14.71 8.43
N PHE A 130 5.18 -14.30 8.07
CA PHE A 130 4.99 -13.03 7.41
C PHE A 130 5.16 -11.89 8.40
N GLU A 131 6.23 -11.12 8.23
CA GLU A 131 6.49 -9.91 8.99
C GLU A 131 6.51 -8.69 8.06
N LEU A 132 5.74 -7.67 8.44
CA LEU A 132 5.78 -6.38 7.77
C LEU A 132 6.95 -5.57 8.35
N ASN A 133 8.06 -5.55 7.62
CA ASN A 133 9.22 -4.73 7.99
C ASN A 133 8.79 -3.27 8.19
N SER A 134 9.21 -2.66 9.30
CA SER A 134 8.91 -1.26 9.58
C SER A 134 9.61 -0.37 8.56
N ALA A 135 8.87 0.56 7.97
CA ALA A 135 9.43 1.57 7.08
C ALA A 135 10.66 2.26 7.74
N PRO A 136 11.71 2.62 6.97
CA PRO A 136 12.84 3.36 7.48
C PRO A 136 12.37 4.62 8.23
N LYS A 137 13.03 4.96 9.35
CA LYS A 137 12.78 6.24 10.01
C LYS A 137 13.07 7.36 9.02
N ILE A 138 12.04 8.13 8.68
CA ILE A 138 12.21 9.33 7.88
C ILE A 138 13.00 10.32 8.74
N PRO A 139 14.04 10.98 8.20
CA PRO A 139 14.70 12.06 8.92
C PRO A 139 13.67 13.11 9.29
N ASP A 140 13.78 13.67 10.50
CA ASP A 140 12.89 14.74 10.93
C ASP A 140 12.94 15.87 9.89
N GLY A 141 11.76 16.33 9.47
CA GLY A 141 11.66 17.41 8.51
C GLY A 141 12.40 18.65 9.03
N SER A 142 12.98 19.43 8.12
CA SER A 142 13.56 20.73 8.49
C SER A 142 12.54 21.56 9.27
N PRO A 143 12.98 22.36 10.26
CA PRO A 143 12.07 23.14 11.09
C PRO A 143 11.08 23.92 10.23
N ILE A 144 9.79 23.78 10.52
CA ILE A 144 8.77 24.66 9.93
C ILE A 144 9.05 26.06 10.49
N GLY A 145 9.46 26.99 9.62
CA GLY A 145 9.62 28.41 9.99
C GLY A 145 11.03 28.89 10.32
N THR A 146 12.11 28.27 9.82
CA THR A 146 13.44 28.94 9.78
C THR A 146 13.52 30.01 8.68
N ASP A 147 12.43 30.73 8.43
CA ASP A 147 12.51 32.02 7.76
C ASP A 147 12.99 33.03 8.81
N ILE A 148 14.19 33.54 8.57
CA ILE A 148 14.72 34.68 9.31
C ILE A 148 13.84 35.86 8.92
N CYS A 149 12.85 36.18 9.76
CA CYS A 149 12.06 37.40 9.62
C CYS A 149 12.99 38.61 9.71
N HIS A 150 13.48 39.09 8.57
CA HIS A 150 14.07 40.42 8.45
C HIS A 150 12.95 41.44 8.59
N TYR A 151 12.65 41.82 9.84
CA TYR A 151 11.90 43.04 10.10
C TYR A 151 12.80 44.21 9.73
N ASN A 152 12.57 44.83 8.56
CA ASN A 152 13.16 46.13 8.26
C ASN A 152 12.40 47.16 9.09
N PRO A 153 13.00 47.79 10.10
CA PRO A 153 12.36 48.93 10.74
C PRO A 153 12.31 50.06 9.73
N ILE A 154 11.13 50.64 9.56
CA ILE A 154 10.92 51.85 8.77
C ILE A 154 11.71 52.95 9.49
N GLN A 155 12.71 53.53 8.81
CA GLN A 155 13.45 54.69 9.32
C GLN A 155 12.55 55.93 9.22
N GLU A 156 12.30 56.59 10.36
CA GLU A 156 11.83 57.97 10.46
C GLU A 156 12.91 58.97 10.01
#